data_AF-A0A6B1HAY1-F1
#
_entry.id   AF-A0A6B1HAY1-F1
#
_cell.length_a   1.000
_cell.length_b   1.000
_cell.length_c   1.000
_cell.angle_alpha   90.00
_cell.angle_beta   90.00
_cell.angle_gamma   90.00
#
_symmetry.space_group_name_H-M   'P 1'
#
loop_
_entity.id
_entity.type
_entity.pdbx_description
1 polymer ?
#
loop_
_entity_poly.entity_id
_entity_poly.type
_entity_poly.pdbx_seq_one_letter_code
_entity_poly.pdbx_strand_id
1 'polypeptide(L)'
;MAGGTLLIARDHVDAIGGWQGVPPRVDWTLIDNVIRSGGLVYKTHGTGYVLIRHGQRHSWNADDDYFLDGATTIHDGWCPDIAGIDALPQGIPA
;
A
#
# COMPACT_ATOMS: atom_id res chain seq x y z
N MET A 1 -2.15 5.88 -8.35
CA MET A 1 -2.77 5.03 -7.31
C MET A 1 -1.68 4.13 -6.76
N ALA A 2 -1.62 3.91 -5.46
CA ALA A 2 -0.65 2.99 -4.84
C ALA A 2 -1.41 1.80 -4.26
N GLY A 3 -0.89 0.58 -4.44
CA GLY A 3 -1.55 -0.68 -4.13
C GLY A 3 -1.39 -1.17 -2.69
N GLY A 4 -1.25 -0.29 -1.70
CA GLY A 4 -1.10 -0.68 -0.30
C GLY A 4 -2.20 -1.62 0.20
N THR A 5 -3.39 -1.52 -0.41
CA THR A 5 -4.50 -2.46 -0.25
C THR A 5 -5.33 -2.45 -1.53
N LEU A 6 -5.56 -3.63 -2.10
CA LEU A 6 -6.39 -3.84 -3.29
C LEU A 6 -7.36 -4.99 -3.03
N LEU A 7 -8.60 -4.87 -3.51
CA LEU A 7 -9.57 -5.95 -3.51
C LEU A 7 -9.98 -6.24 -4.94
N ILE A 8 -9.87 -7.51 -5.35
CA ILE A 8 -10.26 -7.99 -6.68
C ILE A 8 -10.75 -9.44 -6.56
N ALA A 9 -11.76 -9.79 -7.36
CA ALA A 9 -12.25 -11.16 -7.44
C ALA A 9 -11.17 -12.07 -8.08
N ARG A 10 -11.06 -13.32 -7.60
CA ARG A 10 -10.00 -14.24 -8.04
C ARG A 10 -10.10 -14.56 -9.53
N ASP A 11 -11.31 -14.86 -9.99
CA ASP A 11 -11.62 -15.14 -11.39
C ASP A 11 -11.22 -13.99 -12.33
N HIS A 12 -11.37 -12.74 -11.88
CA HIS A 12 -10.89 -11.57 -12.64
C HIS A 12 -9.37 -11.51 -12.72
N VAL A 13 -8.64 -11.90 -11.66
CA VAL A 13 -7.18 -12.00 -11.70
C VAL A 13 -6.75 -13.03 -12.74
N ASP A 14 -7.42 -14.19 -12.78
CA ASP A 14 -7.11 -15.24 -13.76
C ASP A 14 -7.42 -14.76 -15.19
N ALA A 15 -8.54 -14.05 -15.39
CA ALA A 15 -8.95 -13.53 -16.70
C ALA A 15 -7.99 -12.48 -17.29
N ILE A 16 -7.26 -11.74 -16.45
CA ILE A 16 -6.29 -10.72 -16.90
C ILE A 16 -4.85 -11.25 -16.98
N GLY A 17 -4.67 -12.58 -16.96
CA GLY A 17 -3.37 -13.22 -17.07
C GLY A 17 -2.62 -13.36 -15.75
N GLY A 18 -3.31 -13.26 -14.62
CA GLY A 18 -2.76 -13.50 -13.29
C GLY A 18 -1.93 -12.35 -12.72
N TRP A 19 -1.33 -12.62 -11.56
CA TRP A 19 -0.45 -11.67 -10.88
C TRP A 19 0.94 -11.65 -11.52
N GLN A 20 1.25 -10.56 -12.21
CA GLN A 20 2.52 -10.40 -12.92
C GLN A 20 3.63 -10.02 -11.94
N GLY A 21 4.49 -10.98 -11.59
CA GLY A 21 5.60 -10.80 -10.64
C GLY A 21 6.79 -10.01 -11.19
N VAL A 22 6.57 -8.98 -12.02
CA VAL A 22 7.63 -8.20 -12.67
C VAL A 22 7.92 -6.93 -11.86
N PRO A 23 9.04 -6.84 -11.12
CA PRO A 23 9.43 -5.62 -10.45
C PRO A 23 10.08 -4.65 -11.46
N PRO A 24 9.92 -3.32 -11.30
CA PRO A 24 9.09 -2.62 -10.31
C PRO A 24 7.63 -2.42 -10.77
N ARG A 25 6.74 -2.05 -9.84
CA ARG A 25 5.33 -1.63 -10.08
C ARG A 25 4.31 -2.75 -10.33
N VAL A 26 4.44 -3.83 -9.59
CA VAL A 26 3.53 -5.00 -9.64
C VAL A 26 2.05 -4.60 -9.46
N ASP A 27 1.76 -3.68 -8.54
CA ASP A 27 0.41 -3.15 -8.29
C ASP A 27 -0.12 -2.32 -9.47
N TRP A 28 0.74 -1.52 -10.08
CA TRP A 28 0.39 -0.73 -11.26
C TRP A 28 0.06 -1.62 -12.46
N THR A 29 0.85 -2.68 -12.70
CA THR A 29 0.60 -3.62 -13.80
C THR A 29 -0.74 -4.33 -13.63
N LEU A 30 -1.10 -4.73 -12.41
CA LEU A 30 -2.42 -5.30 -12.15
C LEU A 30 -3.54 -4.31 -12.50
N ILE A 31 -3.43 -3.06 -12.03
CA ILE A 31 -4.42 -2.00 -12.28
C ILE A 31 -4.53 -1.72 -13.78
N ASP A 32 -3.40 -1.61 -14.48
CA ASP A 32 -3.36 -1.37 -15.93
C ASP A 32 -4.02 -2.51 -16.71
N ASN A 33 -3.76 -3.76 -16.33
CA ASN A 33 -4.38 -4.92 -16.96
C ASN A 33 -5.91 -4.95 -16.78
N VAL A 34 -6.41 -4.59 -15.59
CA VAL A 34 -7.86 -4.45 -15.35
C VAL A 34 -8.47 -3.38 -16.25
N ILE A 35 -7.81 -2.22 -16.38
CA ILE A 35 -8.32 -1.13 -17.24
C ILE A 35 -8.31 -1.58 -18.71
N ARG A 36 -7.23 -2.22 -19.17
CA ARG A 36 -7.11 -2.71 -20.56
C ARG A 36 -8.11 -3.80 -20.90
N SER A 37 -8.56 -4.60 -19.92
CA SER A 37 -9.63 -5.59 -20.10
C SER A 37 -11.04 -4.98 -20.06
N GLY A 38 -11.17 -3.66 -19.96
CA GLY A 38 -12.46 -2.96 -19.86
C GLY A 38 -13.08 -2.97 -18.45
N GLY A 39 -12.30 -3.36 -17.43
CA GLY A 39 -12.72 -3.33 -16.04
C GLY A 39 -12.72 -1.93 -15.44
N LEU A 40 -13.36 -1.80 -14.27
CA LEU A 40 -13.43 -0.55 -13.51
C LEU A 40 -12.56 -0.64 -12.25
N VAL A 41 -11.91 0.47 -11.92
CA VAL A 41 -11.09 0.61 -10.72
C VAL A 41 -11.69 1.70 -9.84
N TYR A 42 -12.09 1.32 -8.64
CA TYR A 42 -12.62 2.25 -7.64
C TYR A 42 -11.54 2.54 -6.60
N LYS A 43 -11.41 3.82 -6.25
CA LYS A 43 -10.53 4.25 -5.16
C LYS A 43 -11.39 4.52 -3.92
N THR A 44 -11.15 3.77 -2.86
CA THR A 44 -11.70 4.11 -1.55
C THR A 44 -10.89 5.26 -0.95
N HIS A 45 -11.55 6.15 -0.21
CA HIS A 45 -10.86 7.10 0.64
C HIS A 45 -10.32 6.34 1.86
N GLY A 46 -9.10 6.70 2.28
CA GLY A 46 -8.29 5.90 3.21
C GLY A 46 -9.06 5.52 4.47
N THR A 47 -9.36 4.24 4.62
CA THR A 47 -9.95 3.72 5.85
C THR A 47 -9.31 2.37 6.16
N GLY A 48 -8.81 2.24 7.39
CA GLY A 48 -8.56 0.97 8.06
C GLY A 48 -7.21 0.27 7.83
N TYR A 49 -6.16 0.94 7.34
CA TYR A 49 -4.82 0.32 7.29
C TYR A 49 -3.69 1.29 7.63
N VAL A 50 -2.61 0.73 8.18
CA VAL A 50 -1.34 1.40 8.42
C VAL A 50 -0.33 0.88 7.42
N LEU A 51 0.37 1.77 6.71
CA LEU A 51 1.47 1.41 5.83
C LEU A 51 2.80 1.77 6.48
N ILE A 52 3.58 0.75 6.83
CA ILE A 52 4.95 0.93 7.32
C ILE A 52 5.90 0.88 6.12
N ARG A 53 6.72 1.92 5.98
CA ARG A 53 7.81 1.96 5.00
C ARG A 53 9.15 1.94 5.71
N HIS A 54 10.10 1.24 5.12
CA HIS A 54 11.49 1.20 5.58
C HIS A 54 12.36 1.75 4.45
N GLY A 55 13.48 2.40 4.73
CA GLY A 55 14.33 3.00 3.69
C GLY A 55 15.06 2.00 2.77
N GLN A 56 14.85 0.70 2.89
CA GLN A 56 15.55 -0.35 2.13
C GLN A 56 14.56 -1.41 1.61
N ARG A 57 14.88 -2.05 0.47
CA ARG A 57 14.10 -3.15 -0.16
C ARG A 57 12.69 -2.82 -0.67
N HIS A 58 12.37 -1.56 -0.98
CA HIS A 58 11.14 -1.21 -1.68
C HIS A 58 11.37 -1.03 -3.17
N SER A 59 10.38 -1.38 -4.00
CA SER A 59 10.42 -1.13 -5.45
C SER A 59 10.32 0.36 -5.81
N TRP A 60 10.10 1.22 -4.82
CA TRP A 60 10.11 2.67 -4.92
C TRP A 60 11.09 3.22 -3.90
N ASN A 61 12.11 3.93 -4.40
CA ASN A 61 13.10 4.60 -3.58
C ASN A 61 12.73 6.09 -3.53
N ALA A 62 12.17 6.53 -2.41
CA ALA A 62 11.87 7.93 -2.13
C ALA A 62 12.45 8.24 -0.75
N ASP A 63 13.10 9.40 -0.63
CA ASP A 63 13.64 9.85 0.65
C ASP A 63 12.51 10.27 1.60
N ASP A 64 12.78 10.27 2.90
CA ASP A 64 11.78 10.59 3.93
C ASP A 64 11.14 11.97 3.70
N ASP A 65 11.92 12.94 3.21
CA ASP A 65 11.47 14.30 2.84
C ASP A 65 10.27 14.28 1.88
N TYR A 66 10.25 13.33 0.93
CA TYR A 66 9.13 13.18 -0.01
C TYR A 66 7.80 12.90 0.72
N PHE A 67 7.84 12.14 1.82
CA PHE A 67 6.65 11.83 2.61
C PHE A 67 6.30 12.95 3.57
N LEU A 68 7.30 13.61 4.15
CA LEU A 68 7.11 14.71 5.09
C LEU A 68 6.48 15.93 4.41
N ASP A 69 6.88 16.26 3.18
CA ASP A 69 6.31 17.37 2.40
C ASP A 69 4.79 17.24 2.17
N GLY A 70 4.29 16.00 2.09
CA GLY A 70 2.87 15.71 1.89
C GLY A 70 2.09 15.39 3.16
N ALA A 71 2.74 15.41 4.32
CA ALA A 71 2.12 14.98 5.58
C ALA A 71 1.10 16.02 6.07
N THR A 72 -0.12 15.55 6.40
CA THR A 72 -1.12 16.39 7.07
C THR A 72 -0.90 16.44 8.58
N THR A 73 -0.25 15.42 9.14
CA THR A 73 0.07 15.32 10.57
C THR A 73 1.36 14.55 10.73
N ILE A 74 2.22 15.02 11.64
CA ILE A 74 3.51 14.41 11.97
C ILE A 74 3.53 14.23 13.49
N HIS A 75 4.01 13.08 13.94
CA HIS A 75 4.15 12.74 15.35
C HIS A 75 5.61 12.36 15.63
N ASP A 76 6.14 12.80 16.77
CA ASP A 76 7.47 12.41 17.20
C ASP A 76 7.46 10.97 17.73
N GLY A 77 8.34 10.14 17.17
CA GLY A 77 8.51 8.76 17.62
C GLY A 77 7.33 7.85 17.31
N TRP A 78 7.20 6.79 18.13
CA TRP A 78 6.16 5.77 17.96
C TRP A 78 4.82 6.24 18.56
N CYS A 79 3.80 6.40 17.72
CA CYS A 79 2.46 6.89 18.07
C CYS A 79 1.38 5.88 17.64
N PRO A 80 1.22 4.74 18.34
CA PRO A 80 0.36 3.62 17.91
C PRO A 80 -1.15 3.90 18.07
N ASP A 81 -1.49 4.84 18.94
CA ASP A 81 -2.84 5.32 19.21
C ASP A 81 -3.51 5.93 17.96
N ILE A 82 -2.75 6.55 17.06
CA ILE A 82 -3.27 7.07 15.78
C ILE A 82 -3.81 5.95 14.88
N ALA A 83 -3.31 4.73 15.07
CA ALA A 83 -3.73 3.53 14.37
C ALA A 83 -4.82 2.74 15.13
N GLY A 84 -5.29 3.25 16.28
CA GLY A 84 -6.20 2.53 17.17
C GLY A 84 -5.55 1.31 17.84
N ILE A 85 -4.22 1.32 18.01
CA ILE A 85 -3.49 0.26 18.68
C ILE A 85 -3.27 0.70 20.15
N ASP A 86 -4.19 0.29 21.01
CA ASP A 86 -4.20 0.70 22.43
C ASP A 86 -3.11 0.03 23.29
N ALA A 87 -2.52 -1.06 22.81
CA ALA A 87 -1.41 -1.75 23.46
C ALA A 87 -0.49 -2.41 22.43
N LEU A 88 0.81 -2.38 22.70
CA LEU A 88 1.78 -3.15 21.93
C LEU A 88 1.44 -4.65 22.03
N PRO A 89 1.36 -5.39 20.91
CA PRO A 89 1.34 -6.84 20.95
C PRO A 89 2.56 -7.33 21.76
N GLN A 90 2.34 -8.23 22.72
CA GLN A 90 3.45 -8.76 23.50
C GLN A 90 4.47 -9.44 22.57
N GLY A 91 5.74 -9.04 22.68
CA GLY A 91 6.86 -9.69 21.97
C GLY A 91 7.51 -8.92 20.83
N ILE A 92 7.15 -7.65 20.59
CA ILE A 92 7.93 -6.80 19.67
C ILE A 92 9.11 -6.19 20.44
N PRO A 93 10.38 -6.48 20.09
CA PRO A 93 11.53 -5.87 20.75
C PRO A 93 11.57 -4.36 20.52
N ALA A 94 12.09 -3.64 21.52
CA ALA A 94 12.27 -2.19 21.51
C ALA A 94 13.24 -1.71 20.42
#